data_AF-K9D7D4-F1
#
_entry.id   AF-K9D7D4-F1
#
_cell.length_a   1.000
_cell.length_b   1.000
_cell.length_c   1.000
_cell.angle_alpha   90.00
_cell.angle_beta   90.00
_cell.angle_gamma   90.00
#
_symmetry.space_group_name_H-M   'P 1'
#
loop_
_entity.id
_entity.type
_entity.pdbx_description
1 polymer ?
#
loop_
_entity_poly.entity_id
_entity_poly.type
_entity_poly.pdbx_seq_one_letter_code
_entity_poly.pdbx_strand_id
1 'polypeptide(L)'
;MSTVLFQLKVPRLFEVVRRKQIGTWKPAIQYHVSCGGSFTCYWPMQPNGFSVQVDSYYADNYRCPFCGQEVNCDTFTINAEDENRIPLTMDLSIVSRRTEIDVIFKYDSVIVDGDPGLRQIIKGHKSKRTDIVRFDFKQRRVLYIRRGIARSSVIEVIPDFKPPGYFDSSTPFYWLRGTYQSLLVEHKEELKSFTTILKKAFLEKLSKRVGYKVPGIRQSVSMSCSIGVFKGLFDTLVFRMAAPDGPSISEELLSDYVENQYNHIAEPMESLLDLTRSGTSWINALIKLYRLKNNRLTRQLLLTRPFWAINVLSLINAFSDNPNYERTLLSFFKASQNEYGRNHWQFRACTRLPEFLSIYRYVRGEGAAVNLVTSVKDFYHLRDSAETYFRLSRQNRKGFWAQRIKARDVHDTLVALSKKEKIKNKSIQQSYIYKRLEATIDGYEFSVPKETHALVDIGTKLHNCVATYADRVIKGAVAIVVVSKNNELQACIEVTPRDDGLSFVQIHQAKLSCNHPVREDPVLNKAVIEWADKVKLNAFKYNYDIARLGGTAI
;
A
#
# COMPACT_ATOMS: atom_id res chain seq x y z
N MET A 1 7.07 48.41 7.77
CA MET A 1 5.91 48.59 6.88
C MET A 1 5.50 47.23 6.32
N SER A 2 4.19 46.99 6.21
CA SER A 2 3.62 45.78 5.57
C SER A 2 3.09 46.14 4.19
N THR A 3 3.32 45.28 3.20
CA THR A 3 2.86 45.48 1.82
C THR A 3 1.88 44.37 1.46
N VAL A 4 0.69 44.73 0.98
CA VAL A 4 -0.26 43.77 0.39
C VAL A 4 0.23 43.46 -1.03
N LEU A 5 0.54 42.21 -1.31
CA LEU A 5 1.04 41.76 -2.62
C LEU A 5 -0.06 41.21 -3.53
N PHE A 6 -1.16 40.73 -2.94
CA PHE A 6 -2.26 40.12 -3.66
C PHE A 6 -3.53 40.18 -2.82
N GLN A 7 -4.67 40.30 -3.48
CA GLN A 7 -5.99 40.14 -2.88
C GLN A 7 -6.98 39.52 -3.87
N LEU A 8 -7.80 38.59 -3.39
CA LEU A 8 -8.92 37.99 -4.11
C LEU A 8 -10.11 37.89 -3.18
N LYS A 9 -11.27 38.33 -3.65
CA LYS A 9 -12.55 38.18 -2.94
C LYS A 9 -13.47 37.31 -3.77
N VAL A 10 -13.95 36.23 -3.15
CA VAL A 10 -14.96 35.34 -3.70
C VAL A 10 -16.18 35.43 -2.77
N PRO A 11 -17.25 36.12 -3.20
CA PRO A 11 -18.41 36.39 -2.35
C PRO A 11 -19.23 35.13 -2.05
N ARG A 12 -19.06 34.07 -2.84
CA ARG A 12 -19.80 32.82 -2.70
C ARG A 12 -18.95 31.65 -3.23
N LEU A 13 -18.67 30.68 -2.38
CA LEU A 13 -17.88 29.48 -2.72
C LEU A 13 -18.75 28.32 -3.20
N PHE A 14 -20.00 28.25 -2.75
CA PHE A 14 -20.93 27.15 -3.02
C PHE A 14 -22.33 27.71 -3.22
N GLU A 15 -23.14 27.02 -4.01
CA GLU A 15 -24.59 27.22 -4.05
C GLU A 15 -25.27 26.46 -2.90
N VAL A 16 -24.78 25.26 -2.60
CA VAL A 16 -25.34 24.39 -1.57
C VAL A 16 -24.25 23.78 -0.70
N VAL A 17 -24.45 23.82 0.61
CA VAL A 17 -23.74 22.96 1.57
C VAL A 17 -24.72 21.90 2.05
N ARG A 18 -24.34 20.62 1.97
CA ARG A 18 -25.26 19.53 2.32
C ARG A 18 -24.61 18.39 3.06
N ARG A 19 -25.43 17.66 3.83
CA ARG A 19 -25.14 16.31 4.29
C ARG A 19 -26.09 15.35 3.59
N LYS A 20 -25.55 14.34 2.91
CA LYS A 20 -26.38 13.33 2.22
C LYS A 20 -27.18 12.50 3.23
N GLN A 21 -28.35 12.03 2.80
CA GLN A 21 -29.14 11.07 3.55
C GLN A 21 -28.41 9.73 3.64
N ILE A 22 -28.46 9.10 4.81
CA ILE A 22 -27.92 7.75 5.05
C ILE A 22 -29.08 6.84 5.44
N GLY A 23 -29.47 5.96 4.53
CA GLY A 23 -30.58 5.03 4.73
C GLY A 23 -31.90 5.75 5.03
N THR A 24 -32.71 5.13 5.88
CA THR A 24 -34.04 5.62 6.29
C THR A 24 -34.03 6.38 7.62
N TRP A 25 -32.91 6.36 8.37
CA TRP A 25 -32.84 6.89 9.74
C TRP A 25 -32.04 8.20 9.87
N LYS A 26 -31.27 8.59 8.85
CA LYS A 26 -30.49 9.83 8.85
C LYS A 26 -30.89 10.70 7.65
N PRO A 27 -31.71 11.75 7.84
CA PRO A 27 -32.19 12.60 6.77
C PRO A 27 -31.05 13.41 6.16
N ALA A 28 -31.28 13.84 4.92
CA ALA A 28 -30.44 14.85 4.28
C ALA A 28 -30.62 16.20 4.99
N ILE A 29 -29.54 16.96 5.05
CA ILE A 29 -29.56 18.36 5.52
C ILE A 29 -29.04 19.21 4.38
N GLN A 30 -29.75 20.28 4.06
CA GLN A 30 -29.43 21.20 2.98
C GLN A 30 -29.30 22.61 3.55
N TYR A 31 -28.34 23.37 3.02
CA TYR A 31 -28.19 24.80 3.26
C TYR A 31 -28.01 25.50 1.93
N HIS A 32 -29.01 26.30 1.55
CA HIS A 32 -28.95 27.09 0.33
C HIS A 32 -28.24 28.41 0.62
N VAL A 33 -27.06 28.60 0.01
CA VAL A 33 -26.15 29.70 0.36
C VAL A 33 -26.72 31.06 -0.01
N SER A 34 -27.45 31.14 -1.13
CA SER A 34 -28.04 32.39 -1.65
C SER A 34 -29.06 33.00 -0.68
N CYS A 35 -30.03 32.22 -0.19
CA CYS A 35 -31.07 32.71 0.74
C CYS A 35 -30.75 32.47 2.22
N GLY A 36 -29.72 31.66 2.53
CA GLY A 36 -29.37 31.28 3.90
C GLY A 36 -30.34 30.28 4.55
N GLY A 37 -31.30 29.75 3.80
CA GLY A 37 -32.27 28.78 4.30
C GLY A 37 -31.65 27.40 4.53
N SER A 38 -31.87 26.83 5.71
CA SER A 38 -31.50 25.45 6.02
C SER A 38 -32.75 24.60 6.24
N PHE A 39 -32.77 23.40 5.66
CA PHE A 39 -33.86 22.44 5.87
C PHE A 39 -33.34 21.01 5.92
N THR A 40 -34.16 20.18 6.54
CA THR A 40 -33.94 18.74 6.69
C THR A 40 -35.01 18.02 5.89
N CYS A 41 -34.65 16.98 5.14
CA CYS A 41 -35.59 16.23 4.32
C CYS A 41 -35.20 14.76 4.16
N TYR A 42 -36.19 13.93 3.85
CA TYR A 42 -35.98 12.59 3.32
C TYR A 42 -36.30 12.62 1.83
N TRP A 43 -35.33 12.23 1.02
CA TRP A 43 -35.52 12.05 -0.41
C TRP A 43 -36.14 10.67 -0.70
N PRO A 44 -36.88 10.54 -1.81
CA PRO A 44 -37.33 9.24 -2.30
C PRO A 44 -36.16 8.26 -2.40
N MET A 45 -36.42 7.00 -2.06
CA MET A 45 -35.45 5.91 -2.16
C MET A 45 -35.90 4.92 -3.23
N GLN A 46 -34.94 4.38 -3.96
CA GLN A 46 -35.16 3.38 -5.01
C GLN A 46 -34.36 2.11 -4.73
N PRO A 47 -34.85 0.93 -5.15
CA PRO A 47 -34.09 -0.32 -5.06
C PRO A 47 -32.75 -0.24 -5.82
N ASN A 48 -31.68 -0.78 -5.24
CA ASN A 48 -30.39 -1.00 -5.88
C ASN A 48 -29.80 -2.35 -5.43
N GLY A 49 -30.05 -3.39 -6.22
CA GLY A 49 -29.69 -4.77 -5.88
C GLY A 49 -30.38 -5.22 -4.58
N PHE A 50 -29.60 -5.74 -3.63
CA PHE A 50 -30.08 -6.15 -2.30
C PHE A 50 -30.19 -4.98 -1.31
N SER A 51 -30.16 -3.72 -1.77
CA SER A 51 -30.19 -2.52 -0.94
C SER A 51 -31.16 -1.46 -1.47
N VAL A 52 -31.39 -0.42 -0.68
CA VAL A 52 -32.11 0.80 -1.10
C VAL A 52 -31.15 1.97 -1.11
N GLN A 53 -31.21 2.80 -2.15
CA GLN A 53 -30.41 4.00 -2.28
C GLN A 53 -31.29 5.23 -2.48
N VAL A 54 -30.78 6.39 -2.12
CA VAL A 54 -31.43 7.69 -2.37
C VAL A 54 -31.53 7.89 -3.89
N ASP A 55 -32.70 8.31 -4.37
CA ASP A 55 -32.87 8.72 -5.76
C ASP A 55 -32.13 10.05 -6.00
N SER A 56 -31.06 9.99 -6.79
CA SER A 56 -30.22 11.14 -7.12
C SER A 56 -30.98 12.22 -7.87
N TYR A 57 -31.99 11.88 -8.67
CA TYR A 57 -32.76 12.88 -9.42
C TYR A 57 -33.39 13.89 -8.47
N TYR A 58 -34.11 13.41 -7.44
CA TYR A 58 -34.75 14.26 -6.44
C TYR A 58 -33.75 14.88 -5.47
N ALA A 59 -32.72 14.13 -5.08
CA ALA A 59 -31.73 14.62 -4.12
C ALA A 59 -30.78 15.68 -4.70
N ASP A 60 -30.61 15.70 -6.02
CA ASP A 60 -29.76 16.64 -6.72
C ASP A 60 -30.53 17.73 -7.47
N ASN A 61 -31.85 17.59 -7.72
CA ASN A 61 -32.66 18.60 -8.40
C ASN A 61 -33.95 18.91 -7.62
N TYR A 62 -34.05 20.12 -7.06
CA TYR A 62 -35.22 20.54 -6.28
C TYR A 62 -35.39 22.07 -6.26
N ARG A 63 -36.53 22.55 -5.77
CA ARG A 63 -36.75 23.98 -5.49
C ARG A 63 -36.50 24.27 -4.01
N CYS A 64 -35.71 25.29 -3.72
CA CYS A 64 -35.45 25.71 -2.34
C CYS A 64 -36.77 26.10 -1.67
N PRO A 65 -37.14 25.49 -0.52
CA PRO A 65 -38.42 25.75 0.13
C PRO A 65 -38.54 27.16 0.72
N PHE A 66 -37.42 27.87 0.91
CA PHE A 66 -37.40 29.22 1.47
C PHE A 66 -37.52 30.33 0.43
N CYS A 67 -36.97 30.14 -0.77
CA CYS A 67 -36.92 31.19 -1.80
C CYS A 67 -37.45 30.77 -3.18
N GLY A 68 -37.82 29.50 -3.37
CA GLY A 68 -38.39 28.99 -4.62
C GLY A 68 -37.40 28.81 -5.77
N GLN A 69 -36.13 29.21 -5.62
CA GLN A 69 -35.09 29.02 -6.64
C GLN A 69 -34.85 27.54 -6.91
N GLU A 70 -34.67 27.20 -8.19
CA GLU A 70 -34.22 25.87 -8.60
C GLU A 70 -32.76 25.66 -8.18
N VAL A 71 -32.50 24.48 -7.65
CA VAL A 71 -31.21 24.05 -7.14
C VAL A 71 -30.83 22.77 -7.87
N ASN A 72 -29.67 22.78 -8.51
CA ASN A 72 -29.01 21.60 -9.05
C ASN A 72 -27.72 21.35 -8.26
N CYS A 73 -27.58 20.18 -7.67
CA CYS A 73 -26.45 19.80 -6.84
C CYS A 73 -25.33 19.06 -7.59
N ASP A 74 -25.41 18.93 -8.91
CA ASP A 74 -24.32 18.38 -9.73
C ASP A 74 -23.13 19.33 -9.78
N THR A 75 -23.38 20.63 -9.59
CA THR A 75 -22.37 21.68 -9.54
C THR A 75 -22.47 22.51 -8.27
N PHE A 76 -21.35 23.16 -7.95
CA PHE A 76 -21.15 24.14 -6.88
C PHE A 76 -21.68 23.70 -5.50
N THR A 77 -21.70 22.39 -5.26
CA THR A 77 -22.24 21.77 -4.05
C THR A 77 -21.14 21.04 -3.29
N ILE A 78 -21.13 21.23 -1.98
CA ILE A 78 -20.20 20.54 -1.07
C ILE A 78 -20.94 19.60 -0.13
N ASN A 79 -20.46 18.35 -0.07
CA ASN A 79 -20.93 17.38 0.92
C ASN A 79 -20.07 17.51 2.18
N ALA A 80 -20.70 17.71 3.32
CA ALA A 80 -20.08 17.81 4.62
C ALA A 80 -20.64 16.73 5.56
N GLU A 81 -19.82 16.33 6.52
CA GLU A 81 -20.19 15.45 7.62
C GLU A 81 -20.49 16.26 8.88
N ASP A 82 -20.91 15.57 9.94
CA ASP A 82 -21.29 16.21 11.20
C ASP A 82 -20.09 16.95 11.81
N GLU A 83 -20.36 18.07 12.50
CA GLU A 83 -19.36 18.93 13.18
C GLU A 83 -18.37 19.67 12.27
N ASN A 84 -18.48 19.52 10.95
CA ASN A 84 -17.64 20.27 10.02
C ASN A 84 -18.01 21.76 9.97
N ARG A 85 -16.99 22.62 9.85
CA ARG A 85 -17.13 24.06 9.62
C ARG A 85 -16.77 24.37 8.17
N ILE A 86 -17.75 24.84 7.41
CA ILE A 86 -17.64 25.02 5.96
C ILE A 86 -17.56 26.52 5.63
N PRO A 87 -16.52 27.01 4.93
CA PRO A 87 -16.46 28.39 4.47
C PRO A 87 -17.47 28.63 3.35
N LEU A 88 -18.23 29.72 3.43
CA LEU A 88 -19.17 30.16 2.39
C LEU A 88 -18.58 31.22 1.47
N THR A 89 -17.61 32.00 1.98
CA THR A 89 -16.98 33.12 1.27
C THR A 89 -15.47 33.04 1.43
N MET A 90 -14.72 33.81 0.64
CA MET A 90 -13.27 33.93 0.77
C MET A 90 -12.80 35.36 0.49
N ASP A 91 -12.02 35.94 1.40
CA ASP A 91 -11.14 37.08 1.18
C ASP A 91 -9.71 36.60 1.45
N LEU A 92 -9.01 36.29 0.36
CA LEU A 92 -7.66 35.75 0.35
C LEU A 92 -6.67 36.87 0.05
N SER A 93 -5.62 37.01 0.87
CA SER A 93 -4.58 38.01 0.62
C SER A 93 -3.18 37.52 1.00
N ILE A 94 -2.18 38.09 0.33
CA ILE A 94 -0.77 37.90 0.66
C ILE A 94 -0.24 39.21 1.23
N VAL A 95 0.23 39.18 2.46
CA VAL A 95 0.83 40.33 3.13
C VAL A 95 2.29 40.05 3.42
N SER A 96 3.19 40.81 2.79
CA SER A 96 4.63 40.72 3.00
C SER A 96 5.08 41.74 4.05
N ARG A 97 5.83 41.28 5.04
CA ARG A 97 6.53 42.11 6.03
C ARG A 97 8.03 41.90 5.88
N ARG A 98 8.85 42.58 6.69
CA ARG A 98 10.32 42.49 6.57
C ARG A 98 10.82 41.04 6.57
N THR A 99 10.44 40.25 7.57
CA THR A 99 10.91 38.87 7.79
C THR A 99 9.82 37.82 7.66
N GLU A 100 8.61 38.20 7.25
CA GLU A 100 7.44 37.32 7.28
C GLU A 100 6.60 37.49 6.00
N ILE A 101 5.88 36.43 5.63
CA ILE A 101 4.76 36.48 4.68
C ILE A 101 3.56 35.84 5.36
N ASP A 102 2.44 36.57 5.39
CA ASP A 102 1.15 36.02 5.82
C ASP A 102 0.29 35.76 4.59
N VAL A 103 -0.22 34.54 4.46
CA VAL A 103 -1.40 34.24 3.65
C VAL A 103 -2.60 34.31 4.58
N ILE A 104 -3.44 35.32 4.36
CA ILE A 104 -4.60 35.61 5.22
C ILE A 104 -5.85 35.15 4.49
N PHE A 105 -6.66 34.34 5.15
CA PHE A 105 -7.94 33.84 4.68
C PHE A 105 -9.05 34.30 5.62
N LYS A 106 -9.89 35.23 5.18
CA LYS A 106 -11.10 35.65 5.91
C LYS A 106 -12.33 35.11 5.23
N TYR A 107 -13.30 34.66 6.01
CA TYR A 107 -14.47 33.97 5.47
C TYR A 107 -15.64 34.04 6.44
N ASP A 108 -16.84 33.91 5.88
CA ASP A 108 -18.05 33.54 6.60
C ASP A 108 -18.21 32.01 6.54
N SER A 109 -18.84 31.40 7.54
CA SER A 109 -18.94 29.93 7.63
C SER A 109 -20.26 29.43 8.19
N VAL A 110 -20.60 28.20 7.84
CA VAL A 110 -21.67 27.41 8.46
C VAL A 110 -21.09 26.21 9.21
N ILE A 111 -21.86 25.67 10.15
CA ILE A 111 -21.52 24.46 10.89
C ILE A 111 -22.61 23.43 10.61
N VAL A 112 -22.21 22.19 10.33
CA VAL A 112 -23.14 21.06 10.29
C VAL A 112 -23.38 20.63 11.74
N ASP A 113 -24.59 20.86 12.26
CA ASP A 113 -24.91 20.47 13.63
C ASP A 113 -25.02 18.93 13.71
N GLY A 114 -24.20 18.36 14.60
CA GLY A 114 -24.16 16.92 14.88
C GLY A 114 -25.18 16.49 15.94
N ASP A 115 -25.87 17.44 16.59
CA ASP A 115 -26.85 17.13 17.62
C ASP A 115 -28.00 16.26 17.06
N PRO A 116 -28.31 15.10 17.68
CA PRO A 116 -29.41 14.24 17.29
C PRO A 116 -30.77 14.96 17.16
N GLY A 117 -31.00 16.03 17.94
CA GLY A 117 -32.28 16.73 18.05
C GLY A 117 -32.52 17.87 17.05
N LEU A 118 -31.45 18.50 16.53
CA LEU A 118 -31.53 19.65 15.62
C LEU A 118 -30.59 19.45 14.43
N ARG A 119 -30.95 18.53 13.54
CA ARG A 119 -30.20 18.13 12.34
C ARG A 119 -30.23 19.23 11.26
N GLN A 120 -29.59 20.37 11.51
CA GLN A 120 -29.53 21.53 10.60
C GLN A 120 -28.10 21.96 10.29
N ILE A 121 -27.93 22.72 9.21
CA ILE A 121 -26.69 23.43 8.93
C ILE A 121 -26.92 24.88 9.31
N ILE A 122 -26.22 25.34 10.34
CA ILE A 122 -26.49 26.63 10.97
C ILE A 122 -25.36 27.63 10.69
N LYS A 123 -25.74 28.86 10.44
CA LYS A 123 -24.85 30.01 10.44
C LYS A 123 -24.61 30.42 11.90
N GLY A 124 -23.68 29.75 12.59
CA GLY A 124 -23.47 29.97 14.02
C GLY A 124 -23.14 31.44 14.39
N HIS A 125 -23.39 31.84 15.64
CA HIS A 125 -23.19 33.21 16.17
C HIS A 125 -21.77 33.81 15.99
N LYS A 126 -20.79 33.03 15.52
CA LYS A 126 -19.40 33.44 15.22
C LYS A 126 -18.94 32.92 13.86
N SER A 127 -19.75 33.17 12.83
CA SER A 127 -19.57 32.64 11.48
C SER A 127 -18.37 33.27 10.75
N LYS A 128 -18.07 34.56 11.01
CA LYS A 128 -16.91 35.27 10.46
C LYS A 128 -15.61 34.88 11.15
N ARG A 129 -14.60 34.49 10.37
CA ARG A 129 -13.30 34.02 10.85
C ARG A 129 -12.14 34.60 10.06
N THR A 130 -10.95 34.49 10.64
CA THR A 130 -9.69 34.83 9.97
C THR A 130 -8.64 33.81 10.36
N ASP A 131 -8.11 33.14 9.35
CA ASP A 131 -7.08 32.14 9.44
C ASP A 131 -5.83 32.65 8.70
N ILE A 132 -4.66 32.45 9.28
CA ILE A 132 -3.41 32.98 8.73
C ILE A 132 -2.35 31.87 8.69
N VAL A 133 -1.78 31.64 7.51
CA VAL A 133 -0.52 30.90 7.36
C VAL A 133 0.61 31.89 7.34
N ARG A 134 1.42 31.89 8.39
CA ARG A 134 2.57 32.77 8.52
C ARG A 134 3.85 31.99 8.24
N PHE A 135 4.56 32.41 7.20
CA PHE A 135 5.92 32.00 6.93
C PHE A 135 6.88 32.97 7.64
N ASP A 136 7.48 32.55 8.75
CA ASP A 136 8.52 33.31 9.47
C ASP A 136 9.91 32.89 8.97
N PHE A 137 10.52 33.73 8.13
CA PHE A 137 11.83 33.47 7.56
C PHE A 137 12.97 33.72 8.56
N LYS A 138 12.77 34.52 9.61
CA LYS A 138 13.79 34.74 10.63
C LYS A 138 14.00 33.44 11.43
N GLN A 139 12.90 32.87 11.91
CA GLN A 139 12.88 31.61 12.68
C GLN A 139 12.92 30.36 11.80
N ARG A 140 12.67 30.49 10.48
CA ARG A 140 12.53 29.37 9.54
C ARG A 140 11.40 28.39 9.93
N ARG A 141 10.27 28.93 10.39
CA ARG A 141 9.10 28.16 10.84
C ARG A 141 7.84 28.63 10.13
N VAL A 142 6.84 27.77 10.11
CA VAL A 142 5.49 28.12 9.67
C VAL A 142 4.56 28.05 10.86
N LEU A 143 3.77 29.10 11.04
CA LEU A 143 2.74 29.19 12.07
C LEU A 143 1.38 29.21 11.39
N TYR A 144 0.44 28.47 11.94
CA TYR A 144 -0.97 28.61 11.60
C TYR A 144 -1.69 29.30 12.75
N ILE A 145 -2.31 30.44 12.45
CA ILE A 145 -2.89 31.36 13.43
C ILE A 145 -4.38 31.49 13.15
N ARG A 146 -5.21 31.07 14.11
CA ARG A 146 -6.67 31.28 14.08
C ARG A 146 -7.02 32.51 14.89
N ARG A 147 -7.74 33.46 14.29
CA ARG A 147 -8.23 34.67 14.97
C ARG A 147 -9.73 34.67 15.12
N GLY A 148 -10.18 35.21 16.25
CA GLY A 148 -11.58 35.46 16.54
C GLY A 148 -12.11 36.72 15.85
N ILE A 149 -13.30 37.14 16.26
CA ILE A 149 -14.02 38.30 15.71
C ILE A 149 -13.25 39.61 15.99
N ALA A 150 -12.64 39.75 17.16
CA ALA A 150 -11.78 40.89 17.46
C ALA A 150 -10.41 40.70 16.80
N ARG A 151 -9.94 41.68 16.02
CA ARG A 151 -8.65 41.65 15.30
C ARG A 151 -7.44 41.31 16.19
N SER A 152 -7.53 41.56 17.49
CA SER A 152 -6.52 41.29 18.52
C SER A 152 -6.64 39.91 19.19
N SER A 153 -7.77 39.21 19.04
CA SER A 153 -8.00 37.90 19.68
C SER A 153 -7.38 36.77 18.86
N VAL A 154 -6.12 36.43 19.16
CA VAL A 154 -5.53 35.17 18.70
C VAL A 154 -6.15 34.04 19.53
N ILE A 155 -6.85 33.12 18.87
CA ILE A 155 -7.49 31.97 19.51
C ILE A 155 -6.49 30.84 19.67
N GLU A 156 -5.71 30.58 18.62
CA GLU A 156 -4.82 29.44 18.56
C GLU A 156 -3.64 29.75 17.64
N VAL A 157 -2.45 29.31 18.06
CA VAL A 157 -1.24 29.31 17.24
C VAL A 157 -0.67 27.90 17.28
N ILE A 158 -0.62 27.25 16.12
CA ILE A 158 -0.01 25.92 15.98
C ILE A 158 1.43 26.13 15.47
N PRO A 159 2.46 25.94 16.31
CA PRO A 159 3.86 26.07 15.91
C PRO A 159 4.35 24.83 15.16
N ASP A 160 5.40 25.00 14.35
CA ASP A 160 6.03 23.91 13.56
C ASP A 160 5.04 23.07 12.76
N PHE A 161 4.20 23.76 12.00
CA PHE A 161 3.24 23.14 11.10
C PHE A 161 3.98 22.22 10.09
N LYS A 162 3.61 20.91 9.99
CA LYS A 162 4.33 19.90 9.17
C LYS A 162 3.45 19.32 8.05
N PRO A 163 4.04 18.95 6.89
CA PRO A 163 3.37 18.15 5.88
C PRO A 163 3.53 16.63 6.17
N PRO A 164 2.56 15.78 5.78
CA PRO A 164 1.19 16.09 5.38
C PRO A 164 0.29 16.29 6.61
N GLY A 165 -0.68 17.21 6.53
CA GLY A 165 -1.62 17.44 7.64
C GLY A 165 -2.33 18.80 7.65
N TYR A 166 -2.00 19.71 6.72
CA TYR A 166 -2.57 21.06 6.69
C TYR A 166 -4.06 21.13 6.28
N PHE A 167 -4.50 20.19 5.45
CA PHE A 167 -5.85 20.17 4.89
C PHE A 167 -6.64 19.00 5.47
N ASP A 168 -6.91 19.02 6.77
CA ASP A 168 -7.98 18.21 7.34
C ASP A 168 -9.32 18.97 7.29
N SER A 169 -10.42 18.27 7.54
CA SER A 169 -11.76 18.85 7.51
C SER A 169 -12.00 19.95 8.56
N SER A 170 -11.09 20.14 9.52
CA SER A 170 -11.15 21.21 10.52
C SER A 170 -10.62 22.56 10.01
N THR A 171 -9.79 22.56 8.96
CA THR A 171 -9.27 23.80 8.37
C THR A 171 -10.12 24.27 7.20
N PRO A 172 -10.29 25.59 7.00
CA PRO A 172 -11.09 26.09 5.88
C PRO A 172 -10.51 25.70 4.52
N PHE A 173 -9.20 25.44 4.46
CA PHE A 173 -8.49 25.16 3.22
C PHE A 173 -8.86 23.82 2.62
N TYR A 174 -9.26 22.83 3.44
CA TYR A 174 -9.75 21.55 2.94
C TYR A 174 -10.95 21.72 2.02
N TRP A 175 -11.86 22.63 2.36
CA TRP A 175 -13.12 22.84 1.67
C TRP A 175 -12.98 23.59 0.34
N LEU A 176 -11.87 24.30 0.12
CA LEU A 176 -11.66 25.06 -1.12
C LEU A 176 -11.41 24.10 -2.30
N ARG A 177 -12.41 23.86 -3.15
CA ARG A 177 -12.31 22.95 -4.29
C ARG A 177 -11.90 23.69 -5.56
N GLY A 178 -11.03 23.08 -6.36
CA GLY A 178 -10.64 23.62 -7.67
C GLY A 178 -11.56 23.19 -8.83
N THR A 179 -12.48 22.27 -8.55
CA THR A 179 -13.39 21.66 -9.53
C THR A 179 -14.76 22.36 -9.51
N TYR A 180 -15.67 21.94 -10.41
CA TYR A 180 -17.07 22.40 -10.44
C TYR A 180 -17.89 22.10 -9.17
N GLN A 181 -17.29 21.55 -8.11
CA GLN A 181 -17.90 21.49 -6.78
C GLN A 181 -17.87 22.84 -6.05
N SER A 182 -17.11 23.83 -6.54
CA SER A 182 -17.04 25.17 -5.96
C SER A 182 -16.97 26.23 -7.05
N LEU A 183 -17.61 27.38 -6.81
CA LEU A 183 -17.50 28.58 -7.65
C LEU A 183 -16.07 29.14 -7.69
N LEU A 184 -15.19 28.66 -6.81
CA LEU A 184 -13.77 29.00 -6.85
C LEU A 184 -13.10 28.63 -8.18
N VAL A 185 -13.65 27.66 -8.94
CA VAL A 185 -13.16 27.28 -10.27
C VAL A 185 -13.16 28.45 -11.26
N GLU A 186 -14.09 29.39 -11.10
CA GLU A 186 -14.24 30.58 -11.96
C GLU A 186 -13.08 31.57 -11.79
N HIS A 187 -12.34 31.49 -10.68
CA HIS A 187 -11.22 32.37 -10.34
C HIS A 187 -9.85 31.75 -10.63
N LYS A 188 -9.78 30.87 -11.63
CA LYS A 188 -8.56 30.11 -11.97
C LYS A 188 -7.36 30.99 -12.27
N GLU A 189 -7.54 32.09 -12.99
CA GLU A 189 -6.43 32.97 -13.39
C GLU A 189 -5.90 33.79 -12.20
N GLU A 190 -6.78 34.23 -11.32
CA GLU A 190 -6.42 34.90 -10.07
C GLU A 190 -5.67 33.96 -9.13
N LEU A 191 -6.07 32.68 -9.06
CA LEU A 191 -5.36 31.65 -8.28
C LEU A 191 -3.97 31.31 -8.86
N LYS A 192 -3.80 31.33 -10.18
CA LYS A 192 -2.48 31.22 -10.82
C LYS A 192 -1.61 32.45 -10.49
N SER A 193 -2.19 33.65 -10.52
CA SER A 193 -1.51 34.89 -10.14
C SER A 193 -1.08 34.86 -8.66
N PHE A 194 -1.99 34.47 -7.76
CA PHE A 194 -1.71 34.21 -6.34
C PHE A 194 -0.50 33.29 -6.18
N THR A 195 -0.49 32.15 -6.88
CA THR A 195 0.61 31.18 -6.79
C THR A 195 1.93 31.80 -7.23
N THR A 196 1.93 32.54 -8.33
CA THR A 196 3.13 33.16 -8.89
C THR A 196 3.71 34.21 -7.94
N ILE A 197 2.86 35.09 -7.42
CA ILE A 197 3.24 36.16 -6.48
C ILE A 197 3.75 35.55 -5.17
N LEU A 198 3.04 34.58 -4.60
CA LEU A 198 3.44 33.92 -3.35
C LEU A 198 4.80 33.24 -3.50
N LYS A 199 4.99 32.42 -4.55
CA LYS A 199 6.25 31.71 -4.79
C LYS A 199 7.41 32.67 -4.96
N LYS A 200 7.23 33.75 -5.73
CA LYS A 200 8.27 34.76 -5.94
C LYS A 200 8.70 35.39 -4.62
N ALA A 201 7.74 35.94 -3.87
CA ALA A 201 8.02 36.59 -2.58
C ALA A 201 8.64 35.62 -1.56
N PHE A 202 8.15 34.39 -1.52
CA PHE A 202 8.68 33.33 -0.67
C PHE A 202 10.14 33.00 -1.00
N LEU A 203 10.44 32.73 -2.28
CA LEU A 203 11.78 32.34 -2.72
C LEU A 203 12.79 33.47 -2.54
N GLU A 204 12.41 34.72 -2.79
CA GLU A 204 13.26 35.89 -2.55
C GLU A 204 13.65 36.01 -1.08
N LYS A 205 12.68 35.92 -0.16
CA LYS A 205 12.94 36.00 1.28
C LYS A 205 13.72 34.81 1.80
N LEU A 206 13.39 33.60 1.36
CA LEU A 206 14.10 32.39 1.79
C LEU A 206 15.54 32.40 1.30
N SER A 207 15.78 32.76 0.03
CA SER A 207 17.13 32.87 -0.54
C SER A 207 17.98 33.86 0.24
N LYS A 208 17.41 35.03 0.56
CA LYS A 208 18.07 36.03 1.40
C LYS A 208 18.41 35.49 2.80
N ARG A 209 17.52 34.68 3.39
CA ARG A 209 17.73 34.10 4.71
C ARG A 209 18.85 33.05 4.73
N VAL A 210 18.90 32.19 3.72
CA VAL A 210 19.84 31.05 3.68
C VAL A 210 21.19 31.41 3.05
N GLY A 211 21.29 32.58 2.40
CA GLY A 211 22.54 33.08 1.83
C GLY A 211 22.88 32.52 0.45
N TYR A 212 21.98 31.75 -0.17
CA TYR A 212 22.14 31.22 -1.52
C TYR A 212 20.81 31.25 -2.28
N LYS A 213 20.88 31.14 -3.61
CA LYS A 213 19.68 31.10 -4.47
C LYS A 213 18.94 29.77 -4.28
N VAL A 214 17.75 29.84 -3.69
CA VAL A 214 16.89 28.68 -3.48
C VAL A 214 16.31 28.21 -4.83
N PRO A 215 16.31 26.88 -5.13
CA PRO A 215 15.70 26.37 -6.35
C PRO A 215 14.22 26.76 -6.52
N GLY A 216 13.76 26.86 -7.76
CA GLY A 216 12.36 27.18 -8.05
C GLY A 216 11.38 26.08 -7.62
N ILE A 217 10.13 26.47 -7.37
CA ILE A 217 9.04 25.55 -6.99
C ILE A 217 8.08 25.39 -8.17
N ARG A 218 7.96 24.17 -8.70
CA ARG A 218 7.09 23.85 -9.83
C ARG A 218 5.61 23.79 -9.43
N GLN A 219 5.34 23.34 -8.21
CA GLN A 219 3.99 23.12 -7.69
C GLN A 219 3.17 24.41 -7.73
N SER A 220 1.90 24.22 -8.04
CA SER A 220 0.90 25.28 -8.15
C SER A 220 -0.37 24.85 -7.41
N VAL A 221 -1.32 25.77 -7.30
CA VAL A 221 -2.72 25.40 -7.02
C VAL A 221 -3.21 24.34 -8.01
N SER A 222 -4.02 23.39 -7.53
CA SER A 222 -4.53 22.26 -8.33
C SER A 222 -6.02 22.41 -8.61
N MET A 223 -6.35 22.74 -9.85
CA MET A 223 -7.75 22.91 -10.29
C MET A 223 -8.48 21.58 -10.52
N SER A 224 -7.76 20.46 -10.58
CA SER A 224 -8.37 19.13 -10.67
C SER A 224 -8.61 18.50 -9.29
N CYS A 225 -8.17 19.16 -8.21
CA CYS A 225 -8.25 18.59 -6.89
C CYS A 225 -9.65 18.75 -6.29
N SER A 226 -10.26 17.62 -5.95
CA SER A 226 -11.49 17.55 -5.17
C SER A 226 -11.26 17.82 -3.69
N ILE A 227 -10.01 18.07 -3.22
CA ILE A 227 -9.70 18.39 -1.83
C ILE A 227 -8.61 19.45 -1.72
N GLY A 228 -8.99 20.67 -1.30
CA GLY A 228 -8.05 21.75 -0.99
C GLY A 228 -7.16 22.16 -2.16
N VAL A 229 -7.62 23.15 -2.94
CA VAL A 229 -6.93 23.66 -4.14
C VAL A 229 -5.48 24.09 -3.87
N PHE A 230 -5.15 24.49 -2.64
CA PHE A 230 -3.81 24.91 -2.22
C PHE A 230 -2.90 23.76 -1.76
N LYS A 231 -3.36 22.49 -1.80
CA LYS A 231 -2.72 21.37 -1.12
C LYS A 231 -1.25 21.18 -1.40
N GLY A 232 -0.94 20.82 -2.64
CA GLY A 232 0.44 20.60 -3.05
C GLY A 232 1.33 21.84 -2.89
N LEU A 233 0.77 23.05 -3.08
CA LEU A 233 1.53 24.29 -2.95
C LEU A 233 1.95 24.54 -1.50
N PHE A 234 1.01 24.53 -0.54
CA PHE A 234 1.34 24.82 0.85
C PHE A 234 2.14 23.70 1.50
N ASP A 235 1.84 22.43 1.22
CA ASP A 235 2.66 21.31 1.70
C ASP A 235 4.12 21.51 1.25
N THR A 236 4.33 21.93 0.00
CA THR A 236 5.66 22.26 -0.53
C THR A 236 6.29 23.48 0.14
N LEU A 237 5.58 24.59 0.28
CA LEU A 237 6.15 25.81 0.89
C LEU A 237 6.53 25.59 2.35
N VAL A 238 5.67 24.91 3.10
CA VAL A 238 5.92 24.52 4.51
C VAL A 238 7.18 23.66 4.60
N PHE A 239 7.27 22.62 3.78
CA PHE A 239 8.46 21.77 3.72
C PHE A 239 9.73 22.57 3.38
N ARG A 240 9.66 23.44 2.36
CA ARG A 240 10.80 24.22 1.86
C ARG A 240 11.30 25.26 2.86
N MET A 241 10.50 25.66 3.86
CA MET A 241 11.01 26.49 4.97
C MET A 241 12.07 25.75 5.79
N ALA A 242 11.87 24.46 6.03
CA ALA A 242 12.79 23.61 6.77
C ALA A 242 13.88 22.99 5.86
N ALA A 243 13.57 22.67 4.60
CA ALA A 243 14.51 22.12 3.62
C ALA A 243 14.54 22.96 2.34
N PRO A 244 15.29 24.09 2.31
CA PRO A 244 15.23 25.06 1.21
C PRO A 244 15.67 24.52 -0.15
N ASP A 245 16.44 23.44 -0.20
CA ASP A 245 16.89 22.79 -1.44
C ASP A 245 16.21 21.41 -1.68
N GLY A 246 15.29 20.99 -0.81
CA GLY A 246 14.58 19.70 -0.92
C GLY A 246 13.54 19.64 -2.06
N PRO A 247 13.04 18.46 -2.44
CA PRO A 247 12.06 18.35 -3.52
C PRO A 247 10.75 19.08 -3.17
N SER A 248 9.91 19.29 -4.17
CA SER A 248 8.53 19.64 -3.90
C SER A 248 7.77 18.44 -3.34
N ILE A 249 6.77 18.71 -2.49
CA ILE A 249 5.92 17.67 -1.94
C ILE A 249 4.91 17.22 -3.01
N SER A 250 4.99 15.94 -3.36
CA SER A 250 4.02 15.23 -4.22
C SER A 250 3.37 14.08 -3.44
N GLU A 251 2.23 13.59 -3.92
CA GLU A 251 1.62 12.38 -3.37
C GLU A 251 2.57 11.19 -3.41
N GLU A 252 3.35 11.06 -4.49
CA GLU A 252 4.36 10.01 -4.62
C GLU A 252 5.46 10.12 -3.56
N LEU A 253 6.00 11.32 -3.33
CA LEU A 253 7.03 11.53 -2.30
C LEU A 253 6.50 11.20 -0.90
N LEU A 254 5.26 11.60 -0.61
CA LEU A 254 4.60 11.32 0.68
C LEU A 254 4.30 9.83 0.84
N SER A 255 3.84 9.17 -0.23
CA SER A 255 3.60 7.73 -0.24
C SER A 255 4.88 6.98 0.07
N ASP A 256 5.98 7.27 -0.64
CA ASP A 256 7.27 6.62 -0.40
C ASP A 256 7.77 6.89 1.04
N TYR A 257 7.58 8.11 1.59
CA TYR A 257 7.97 8.42 2.96
C TYR A 257 7.16 7.64 4.01
N VAL A 258 5.83 7.64 3.87
CA VAL A 258 4.92 6.92 4.76
C VAL A 258 5.23 5.43 4.74
N GLU A 259 5.50 4.87 3.57
CA GLU A 259 5.95 3.49 3.43
C GLU A 259 7.25 3.22 4.20
N ASN A 260 8.25 4.10 4.10
CA ASN A 260 9.50 3.92 4.85
C ASN A 260 9.31 4.00 6.37
N GLN A 261 8.37 4.83 6.85
CA GLN A 261 8.02 4.93 8.26
C GLN A 261 7.39 3.62 8.78
N TYR A 262 6.41 3.07 8.06
CA TYR A 262 5.83 1.77 8.39
C TYR A 262 6.86 0.64 8.43
N ASN A 263 7.92 0.74 7.62
CA ASN A 263 8.96 -0.28 7.53
C ASN A 263 10.10 -0.08 8.56
N HIS A 264 10.03 0.92 9.43
CA HIS A 264 11.11 1.32 10.35
C HIS A 264 12.46 1.58 9.64
N ILE A 265 12.41 1.92 8.36
CA ILE A 265 13.60 2.29 7.57
C ILE A 265 13.84 3.78 7.69
N ALA A 266 12.76 4.59 7.67
CA ALA A 266 12.87 6.03 7.79
C ALA A 266 13.12 6.46 9.22
N GLU A 267 14.24 7.16 9.42
CA GLU A 267 14.39 8.05 10.56
C GLU A 267 13.25 9.08 10.57
N PRO A 268 12.82 9.55 11.75
CA PRO A 268 11.78 10.57 11.84
C PRO A 268 12.10 11.77 10.94
N MET A 269 11.12 12.25 10.16
CA MET A 269 11.28 13.42 9.29
C MET A 269 11.89 14.61 10.03
N GLU A 270 11.60 14.75 11.34
CA GLU A 270 12.17 15.82 12.16
C GLU A 270 13.69 15.81 12.20
N SER A 271 14.31 14.63 12.37
CA SER A 271 15.78 14.50 12.36
C SER A 271 16.38 15.00 11.04
N LEU A 272 15.70 14.75 9.93
CA LEU A 272 16.12 15.23 8.62
C LEU A 272 15.91 16.76 8.48
N LEU A 273 14.77 17.27 8.94
CA LEU A 273 14.47 18.70 8.92
C LEU A 273 15.39 19.51 9.83
N ASP A 274 15.82 18.96 10.96
CA ASP A 274 16.75 19.61 11.88
C ASP A 274 18.14 19.79 11.25
N LEU A 275 18.64 18.76 10.55
CA LEU A 275 19.88 18.87 9.76
C LEU A 275 19.78 19.94 8.67
N THR A 276 18.64 20.06 8.00
CA THR A 276 18.46 21.08 6.95
C THR A 276 18.19 22.48 7.52
N ARG A 277 17.62 22.57 8.72
CA ARG A 277 17.51 23.82 9.49
C ARG A 277 18.89 24.34 9.92
N SER A 278 19.80 23.44 10.28
CA SER A 278 21.19 23.79 10.64
C SER A 278 22.09 24.12 9.45
N GLY A 279 21.56 24.09 8.21
CA GLY A 279 22.28 24.48 7.00
C GLY A 279 22.84 23.33 6.16
N THR A 280 22.57 22.07 6.54
CA THR A 280 22.92 20.91 5.70
C THR A 280 22.00 20.89 4.46
N SER A 281 22.55 20.67 3.27
CA SER A 281 21.73 20.48 2.06
C SER A 281 20.87 19.22 2.18
N TRP A 282 19.68 19.22 1.58
CA TRP A 282 18.72 18.11 1.63
C TRP A 282 19.36 16.75 1.30
N ILE A 283 20.12 16.71 0.20
CA ILE A 283 20.79 15.46 -0.25
C ILE A 283 21.88 15.03 0.72
N ASN A 284 22.66 15.97 1.27
CA ASN A 284 23.70 15.61 2.25
C ASN A 284 23.08 15.15 3.58
N ALA A 285 21.95 15.74 3.98
CA ALA A 285 21.24 15.34 5.17
C ALA A 285 20.69 13.91 5.03
N LEU A 286 20.12 13.56 3.87
CA LEU A 286 19.72 12.19 3.54
C LEU A 286 20.91 11.22 3.57
N ILE A 287 22.02 11.55 2.89
CA ILE A 287 23.22 10.71 2.87
C ILE A 287 23.76 10.46 4.29
N LYS A 288 23.82 11.51 5.12
CA LYS A 288 24.31 11.43 6.50
C LYS A 288 23.40 10.59 7.38
N LEU A 289 22.09 10.86 7.34
CA LEU A 289 21.10 10.23 8.20
C LEU A 289 20.97 8.72 7.91
N TYR A 290 20.97 8.35 6.64
CA TYR A 290 20.80 6.96 6.18
C TYR A 290 22.12 6.24 5.89
N ARG A 291 23.27 6.86 6.20
CA ARG A 291 24.62 6.30 6.01
C ARG A 291 24.85 5.78 4.58
N LEU A 292 24.38 6.52 3.58
CA LEU A 292 24.48 6.14 2.17
C LEU A 292 25.86 6.50 1.60
N LYS A 293 26.26 5.82 0.52
CA LYS A 293 27.49 6.14 -0.23
C LYS A 293 27.35 7.50 -0.92
N ASN A 294 28.28 8.43 -0.69
CA ASN A 294 28.26 9.75 -1.32
C ASN A 294 28.91 9.74 -2.71
N ASN A 295 28.28 9.09 -3.68
CA ASN A 295 28.73 9.03 -5.07
C ASN A 295 27.72 9.70 -6.02
N ARG A 296 28.16 10.01 -7.27
CA ARG A 296 27.33 10.71 -8.27
C ARG A 296 25.97 10.04 -8.50
N LEU A 297 25.96 8.72 -8.58
CA LEU A 297 24.76 7.93 -8.84
C LEU A 297 23.76 8.02 -7.68
N THR A 298 24.23 7.89 -6.44
CA THR A 298 23.38 8.02 -5.24
C THR A 298 22.75 9.41 -5.19
N ARG A 299 23.54 10.46 -5.40
CA ARG A 299 23.04 11.83 -5.42
C ARG A 299 21.98 12.04 -6.50
N GLN A 300 22.18 11.47 -7.70
CA GLN A 300 21.22 11.57 -8.79
C GLN A 300 19.88 10.90 -8.44
N LEU A 301 19.89 9.71 -7.83
CA LEU A 301 18.67 9.01 -7.43
C LEU A 301 17.92 9.74 -6.31
N LEU A 302 18.65 10.27 -5.33
CA LEU A 302 18.07 11.03 -4.22
C LEU A 302 17.42 12.34 -4.68
N LEU A 303 17.86 12.92 -5.80
CA LEU A 303 17.22 14.11 -6.39
C LEU A 303 15.88 13.81 -7.04
N THR A 304 15.71 12.62 -7.62
CA THR A 304 14.48 12.26 -8.34
C THR A 304 13.44 11.64 -7.43
N ARG A 305 13.84 10.68 -6.58
CA ARG A 305 12.91 9.88 -5.77
C ARG A 305 13.59 9.41 -4.47
N PRO A 306 13.76 10.32 -3.48
CA PRO A 306 14.67 10.11 -2.36
C PRO A 306 14.30 8.91 -1.48
N PHE A 307 13.04 8.79 -1.08
CA PHE A 307 12.64 7.76 -0.11
C PHE A 307 12.65 6.35 -0.72
N TRP A 308 12.28 6.19 -1.99
CA TRP A 308 12.54 4.95 -2.72
C TRP A 308 14.04 4.64 -2.85
N ALA A 309 14.85 5.64 -3.22
CA ALA A 309 16.28 5.45 -3.40
C ALA A 309 16.97 5.03 -2.09
N ILE A 310 16.54 5.56 -0.95
CA ILE A 310 17.01 5.16 0.38
C ILE A 310 16.80 3.65 0.59
N ASN A 311 15.62 3.11 0.30
CA ASN A 311 15.34 1.68 0.49
C ASN A 311 16.28 0.81 -0.36
N VAL A 312 16.36 1.13 -1.65
CA VAL A 312 17.16 0.35 -2.60
C VAL A 312 18.65 0.45 -2.28
N LEU A 313 19.15 1.66 -2.03
CA LEU A 313 20.56 1.87 -1.74
C LEU A 313 20.97 1.27 -0.39
N SER A 314 20.10 1.34 0.62
CA SER A 314 20.37 0.70 1.92
C SER A 314 20.46 -0.82 1.79
N LEU A 315 19.58 -1.42 0.98
CA LEU A 315 19.64 -2.85 0.68
C LEU A 315 20.92 -3.22 -0.07
N ILE A 316 21.26 -2.48 -1.13
CA ILE A 316 22.49 -2.73 -1.92
C ILE A 316 23.73 -2.60 -1.04
N ASN A 317 23.81 -1.55 -0.20
CA ASN A 317 24.93 -1.33 0.72
C ASN A 317 25.12 -2.48 1.74
N ALA A 318 24.08 -3.27 2.02
CA ALA A 318 24.20 -4.39 2.95
C ALA A 318 25.05 -5.56 2.40
N PHE A 319 25.16 -5.68 1.07
CA PHE A 319 25.81 -6.83 0.45
C PHE A 319 26.66 -6.54 -0.79
N SER A 320 26.77 -5.29 -1.25
CA SER A 320 27.59 -4.94 -2.42
C SER A 320 28.40 -3.66 -2.22
N ASP A 321 29.68 -3.74 -2.62
CA ASP A 321 30.61 -2.61 -2.71
C ASP A 321 31.18 -2.41 -4.11
N ASN A 322 30.88 -3.33 -5.04
CA ASN A 322 31.34 -3.25 -6.41
C ASN A 322 30.44 -2.33 -7.26
N PRO A 323 30.97 -1.25 -7.86
CA PRO A 323 30.19 -0.31 -8.66
C PRO A 323 29.47 -0.93 -9.86
N ASN A 324 30.00 -2.02 -10.43
CA ASN A 324 29.35 -2.70 -11.56
C ASN A 324 28.10 -3.47 -11.09
N TYR A 325 28.18 -4.14 -9.93
CA TYR A 325 27.04 -4.82 -9.35
C TYR A 325 25.98 -3.84 -8.84
N GLU A 326 26.38 -2.72 -8.24
CA GLU A 326 25.46 -1.64 -7.87
C GLU A 326 24.65 -1.18 -9.09
N ARG A 327 25.30 -0.97 -10.25
CA ARG A 327 24.60 -0.60 -11.50
C ARG A 327 23.64 -1.68 -11.97
N THR A 328 24.05 -2.95 -11.96
CA THR A 328 23.17 -4.07 -12.35
C THR A 328 21.94 -4.15 -11.46
N LEU A 329 22.12 -4.07 -10.14
CA LEU A 329 21.02 -4.13 -9.16
C LEU A 329 20.08 -2.94 -9.33
N LEU A 330 20.60 -1.73 -9.55
CA LEU A 330 19.78 -0.55 -9.79
C LEU A 330 18.96 -0.65 -11.07
N SER A 331 19.54 -1.18 -12.14
CA SER A 331 18.80 -1.44 -13.38
C SER A 331 17.68 -2.45 -13.17
N PHE A 332 17.95 -3.53 -12.42
CA PHE A 332 16.95 -4.52 -12.03
C PHE A 332 15.80 -3.87 -11.23
N PHE A 333 16.12 -3.10 -10.18
CA PHE A 333 15.11 -2.44 -9.36
C PHE A 333 14.30 -1.37 -10.10
N LYS A 334 14.88 -0.73 -11.12
CA LYS A 334 14.13 0.20 -11.98
C LYS A 334 13.21 -0.54 -12.94
N ALA A 335 13.64 -1.66 -13.51
CA ALA A 335 12.81 -2.46 -14.40
C ALA A 335 11.60 -3.05 -13.65
N SER A 336 11.82 -3.54 -12.42
CA SER A 336 10.75 -4.09 -11.58
C SER A 336 9.70 -3.07 -11.15
N GLN A 337 9.98 -1.76 -11.18
CA GLN A 337 8.96 -0.73 -10.92
C GLN A 337 7.84 -0.72 -11.98
N ASN A 338 8.16 -1.12 -13.21
CA ASN A 338 7.21 -1.06 -14.33
C ASN A 338 6.40 -2.37 -14.46
N GLU A 339 7.01 -3.50 -14.12
CA GLU A 339 6.45 -4.84 -14.35
C GLU A 339 5.51 -5.29 -13.22
N TYR A 340 5.78 -4.92 -11.97
CA TYR A 340 4.99 -5.37 -10.80
C TYR A 340 3.92 -4.35 -10.34
N GLY A 341 3.65 -3.34 -11.18
CA GLY A 341 2.93 -2.13 -10.80
C GLY A 341 3.78 -1.27 -9.85
N ARG A 342 3.33 -0.05 -9.56
CA ARG A 342 3.97 0.92 -8.63
C ARG A 342 3.90 0.47 -7.16
N ASN A 343 4.27 -0.77 -6.92
CA ASN A 343 3.82 -1.57 -5.81
C ASN A 343 5.05 -1.87 -4.93
N HIS A 344 5.51 -0.82 -4.26
CA HIS A 344 6.55 -0.83 -3.24
C HIS A 344 6.26 -1.77 -2.07
N TRP A 345 5.10 -2.41 -2.04
CA TRP A 345 4.74 -3.39 -1.03
C TRP A 345 5.69 -4.59 -0.95
N GLN A 346 6.44 -4.87 -2.01
CA GLN A 346 7.40 -5.96 -2.01
C GLN A 346 8.68 -5.63 -1.23
N PHE A 347 9.07 -4.35 -1.13
CA PHE A 347 10.16 -3.90 -0.24
C PHE A 347 9.76 -3.82 1.24
N ARG A 348 8.48 -4.10 1.58
CA ARG A 348 7.94 -3.94 2.93
C ARG A 348 8.75 -4.73 3.97
N ALA A 349 9.13 -4.01 5.02
CA ALA A 349 9.47 -4.48 6.36
C ALA A 349 10.36 -5.72 6.39
N CYS A 350 11.34 -5.77 5.50
CA CYS A 350 12.27 -6.88 5.41
C CYS A 350 13.39 -6.66 6.43
N THR A 351 13.06 -6.70 7.73
CA THR A 351 14.03 -6.45 8.82
C THR A 351 15.27 -7.35 8.68
N ARG A 352 15.11 -8.54 8.10
CA ARG A 352 16.18 -9.54 7.99
C ARG A 352 16.72 -9.79 6.59
N LEU A 353 16.16 -9.18 5.54
CA LEU A 353 16.69 -9.38 4.18
C LEU A 353 18.10 -8.79 4.00
N PRO A 354 18.40 -7.55 4.47
CA PRO A 354 19.77 -7.05 4.46
C PRO A 354 20.75 -7.99 5.19
N GLU A 355 20.33 -8.53 6.35
CA GLU A 355 21.12 -9.50 7.13
C GLU A 355 21.34 -10.80 6.33
N PHE A 356 20.29 -11.36 5.73
CA PHE A 356 20.38 -12.56 4.91
C PHE A 356 21.31 -12.40 3.70
N LEU A 357 21.18 -11.29 2.96
CA LEU A 357 22.03 -11.02 1.80
C LEU A 357 23.49 -10.76 2.21
N SER A 358 23.73 -10.14 3.37
CA SER A 358 25.07 -9.98 3.93
C SER A 358 25.71 -11.34 4.26
N ILE A 359 24.94 -12.25 4.88
CA ILE A 359 25.39 -13.63 5.11
C ILE A 359 25.63 -14.36 3.79
N TYR A 360 24.73 -14.21 2.81
CA TYR A 360 24.87 -14.85 1.50
C TYR A 360 26.13 -14.36 0.78
N ARG A 361 26.42 -13.06 0.82
CA ARG A 361 27.67 -12.46 0.33
C ARG A 361 28.88 -13.08 1.03
N TYR A 362 28.85 -13.19 2.35
CA TYR A 362 29.95 -13.75 3.14
C TYR A 362 30.22 -15.22 2.77
N VAL A 363 29.17 -16.04 2.60
CA VAL A 363 29.30 -17.48 2.36
C VAL A 363 29.54 -17.84 0.88
N ARG A 364 28.93 -17.10 -0.06
CA ARG A 364 28.92 -17.44 -1.50
C ARG A 364 29.62 -16.42 -2.39
N GLY A 365 30.03 -15.29 -1.83
CA GLY A 365 30.61 -14.17 -2.58
C GLY A 365 29.56 -13.18 -3.09
N GLU A 366 30.04 -11.97 -3.39
CA GLU A 366 29.20 -10.85 -3.80
C GLU A 366 28.44 -11.10 -5.10
N GLY A 367 29.11 -11.65 -6.13
CA GLY A 367 28.46 -11.96 -7.41
C GLY A 367 27.32 -12.99 -7.27
N ALA A 368 27.43 -13.93 -6.34
CA ALA A 368 26.36 -14.90 -6.06
C ALA A 368 25.16 -14.25 -5.36
N ALA A 369 25.40 -13.31 -4.45
CA ALA A 369 24.33 -12.54 -3.80
C ALA A 369 23.60 -11.64 -4.81
N VAL A 370 24.34 -11.00 -5.72
CA VAL A 370 23.77 -10.22 -6.83
C VAL A 370 22.91 -11.12 -7.72
N ASN A 371 23.43 -12.28 -8.13
CA ASN A 371 22.69 -13.23 -8.95
C ASN A 371 21.43 -13.76 -8.24
N LEU A 372 21.47 -13.94 -6.92
CA LEU A 372 20.27 -14.27 -6.13
C LEU A 372 19.20 -13.21 -6.29
N VAL A 373 19.54 -11.94 -6.07
CA VAL A 373 18.57 -10.84 -6.19
C VAL A 373 18.04 -10.70 -7.62
N THR A 374 18.88 -10.86 -8.64
CA THR A 374 18.47 -10.65 -10.04
C THR A 374 17.81 -11.87 -10.69
N SER A 375 17.77 -13.03 -10.03
CA SER A 375 17.18 -14.26 -10.58
C SER A 375 15.83 -14.65 -9.96
N VAL A 376 15.35 -13.89 -8.97
CA VAL A 376 14.06 -14.17 -8.35
C VAL A 376 12.91 -13.85 -9.30
N LYS A 377 11.88 -14.70 -9.28
CA LYS A 377 10.65 -14.50 -10.07
C LYS A 377 9.86 -13.29 -9.60
N ASP A 378 9.85 -13.04 -8.29
CA ASP A 378 9.35 -11.83 -7.67
C ASP A 378 10.12 -11.57 -6.38
N PHE A 379 10.01 -10.34 -5.86
CA PHE A 379 10.75 -9.96 -4.66
C PHE A 379 10.12 -10.52 -3.36
N TYR A 380 8.87 -10.99 -3.43
CA TYR A 380 8.22 -11.69 -2.31
C TYR A 380 8.95 -12.99 -1.98
N HIS A 381 9.33 -13.78 -2.99
CA HIS A 381 10.09 -15.02 -2.83
C HIS A 381 11.45 -14.77 -2.16
N LEU A 382 12.13 -13.69 -2.51
CA LEU A 382 13.41 -13.33 -1.89
C LEU A 382 13.23 -13.00 -0.41
N ARG A 383 12.19 -12.23 -0.07
CA ARG A 383 11.83 -11.93 1.31
C ARG A 383 11.48 -13.19 2.10
N ASP A 384 10.57 -14.02 1.58
CA ASP A 384 10.14 -15.22 2.29
C ASP A 384 11.29 -16.20 2.50
N SER A 385 12.25 -16.21 1.57
CA SER A 385 13.53 -16.93 1.75
C SER A 385 14.28 -16.44 2.98
N ALA A 386 14.49 -15.12 3.13
CA ALA A 386 15.19 -14.55 4.28
C ALA A 386 14.47 -14.89 5.60
N GLU A 387 13.16 -14.65 5.68
CA GLU A 387 12.36 -14.96 6.88
C GLU A 387 12.35 -16.45 7.21
N THR A 388 12.22 -17.31 6.19
CA THR A 388 12.27 -18.76 6.37
C THR A 388 13.62 -19.21 6.87
N TYR A 389 14.73 -18.71 6.32
CA TYR A 389 16.08 -18.98 6.80
C TYR A 389 16.24 -18.66 8.29
N PHE A 390 15.74 -17.50 8.74
CA PHE A 390 15.82 -17.09 10.14
C PHE A 390 14.85 -17.80 11.08
N ARG A 391 13.87 -18.56 10.56
CA ARG A 391 13.03 -19.47 11.34
C ARG A 391 13.63 -20.86 11.50
N LEU A 392 14.54 -21.28 10.62
CA LEU A 392 15.21 -22.58 10.71
C LEU A 392 16.07 -22.68 11.96
N SER A 393 16.16 -23.89 12.52
CA SER A 393 17.14 -24.29 13.53
C SER A 393 18.58 -24.09 13.04
N ARG A 394 19.51 -23.99 13.99
CA ARG A 394 20.94 -23.88 13.70
C ARG A 394 21.46 -25.05 12.84
N GLN A 395 20.95 -26.27 13.06
CA GLN A 395 21.35 -27.45 12.29
C GLN A 395 20.91 -27.35 10.83
N ASN A 396 19.66 -26.96 10.57
CA ASN A 396 19.17 -26.83 9.19
C ASN A 396 19.79 -25.65 8.44
N ARG A 397 20.15 -24.55 9.12
CA ARG A 397 20.96 -23.49 8.50
C ARG A 397 22.34 -23.99 8.08
N LYS A 398 23.02 -24.79 8.91
CA LYS A 398 24.29 -25.43 8.53
C LYS A 398 24.11 -26.35 7.31
N GLY A 399 23.05 -27.16 7.30
CA GLY A 399 22.71 -28.04 6.19
C GLY A 399 22.44 -27.27 4.88
N PHE A 400 21.73 -26.15 4.96
CA PHE A 400 21.47 -25.26 3.82
C PHE A 400 22.78 -24.76 3.17
N TRP A 401 23.73 -24.29 3.98
CA TRP A 401 25.01 -23.79 3.47
C TRP A 401 25.94 -24.90 2.95
N ALA A 402 25.81 -26.13 3.46
CA ALA A 402 26.59 -27.28 2.98
C ALA A 402 26.21 -27.72 1.56
N GLN A 403 24.98 -27.43 1.10
CA GLN A 403 24.51 -27.79 -0.24
C GLN A 403 24.94 -26.78 -1.30
N ARG A 404 25.16 -27.19 -2.55
CA ARG A 404 25.36 -26.25 -3.67
C ARG A 404 24.02 -25.93 -4.33
N ILE A 405 23.37 -24.86 -3.89
CA ILE A 405 22.03 -24.46 -4.33
C ILE A 405 22.14 -23.39 -5.42
N LYS A 406 21.39 -23.52 -6.52
CA LYS A 406 21.31 -22.48 -7.55
C LYS A 406 20.44 -21.34 -7.04
N ALA A 407 20.75 -20.11 -7.45
CA ALA A 407 20.06 -18.90 -7.00
C ALA A 407 18.52 -19.00 -7.11
N ARG A 408 18.01 -19.47 -8.25
CA ARG A 408 16.57 -19.66 -8.50
C ARG A 408 15.89 -20.70 -7.59
N ASP A 409 16.65 -21.62 -7.00
CA ASP A 409 16.15 -22.74 -6.20
C ASP A 409 16.28 -22.49 -4.68
N VAL A 410 16.83 -21.32 -4.28
CA VAL A 410 17.06 -20.97 -2.87
C VAL A 410 15.77 -20.95 -2.06
N HIS A 411 14.72 -20.31 -2.59
CA HIS A 411 13.41 -20.24 -1.95
C HIS A 411 12.85 -21.63 -1.66
N ASP A 412 12.76 -22.47 -2.69
CA ASP A 412 12.14 -23.79 -2.60
C ASP A 412 12.93 -24.70 -1.65
N THR A 413 14.27 -24.59 -1.66
CA THR A 413 15.13 -25.33 -0.73
C THR A 413 14.88 -24.92 0.72
N LEU A 414 14.75 -23.62 1.02
CA LEU A 414 14.47 -23.13 2.36
C LEU A 414 13.07 -23.53 2.84
N VAL A 415 12.06 -23.46 1.97
CA VAL A 415 10.70 -23.93 2.25
C VAL A 415 10.70 -25.43 2.55
N ALA A 416 11.40 -26.24 1.76
CA ALA A 416 11.52 -27.68 1.99
C ALA A 416 12.17 -27.99 3.34
N LEU A 417 13.28 -27.32 3.68
CA LEU A 417 13.94 -27.46 4.99
C LEU A 417 13.01 -27.06 6.15
N SER A 418 12.26 -25.97 6.00
CA SER A 418 11.31 -25.50 7.01
C SER A 418 10.17 -26.49 7.23
N LYS A 419 9.63 -27.08 6.14
CA LYS A 419 8.64 -28.15 6.21
C LYS A 419 9.20 -29.40 6.90
N LYS A 420 10.43 -29.82 6.57
CA LYS A 420 11.13 -30.94 7.22
C LYS A 420 11.43 -30.69 8.70
N GLU A 421 11.62 -29.44 9.11
CA GLU A 421 11.83 -29.10 10.53
C GLU A 421 10.52 -29.17 11.33
N LYS A 422 9.42 -28.67 10.74
CA LYS A 422 8.08 -28.75 11.34
C LYS A 422 7.59 -30.20 11.41
N ILE A 423 7.80 -30.97 10.35
CA ILE A 423 7.45 -32.38 10.26
C ILE A 423 8.65 -33.20 10.72
N LYS A 424 8.72 -33.52 12.02
CA LYS A 424 9.76 -34.43 12.54
C LYS A 424 9.78 -35.71 11.70
N ASN A 425 10.97 -36.11 11.23
CA ASN A 425 11.08 -37.33 10.45
C ASN A 425 10.66 -38.52 11.29
N LYS A 426 9.70 -39.28 10.80
CA LYS A 426 9.16 -40.46 11.46
C LYS A 426 9.01 -41.55 10.41
N SER A 427 9.33 -42.78 10.80
CA SER A 427 9.06 -43.94 9.97
C SER A 427 7.56 -44.06 9.73
N ILE A 428 7.20 -44.27 8.46
CA ILE A 428 5.84 -44.59 8.05
C ILE A 428 5.68 -46.11 8.22
N GLN A 429 4.51 -46.56 8.64
CA GLN A 429 4.23 -47.98 8.85
C GLN A 429 4.48 -48.79 7.57
N GLN A 430 5.14 -49.95 7.70
CA GLN A 430 5.50 -50.85 6.58
C GLN A 430 4.91 -52.24 6.76
N SER A 431 3.73 -52.31 7.39
CA SER A 431 3.02 -53.58 7.61
C SER A 431 2.59 -54.19 6.27
N TYR A 432 2.19 -55.46 6.31
CA TYR A 432 1.79 -56.21 5.12
C TYR A 432 0.73 -55.47 4.27
N ILE A 433 -0.19 -54.73 4.89
CA ILE A 433 -1.22 -53.95 4.19
C ILE A 433 -0.65 -52.79 3.36
N TYR A 434 0.49 -52.20 3.73
CA TYR A 434 1.16 -51.15 2.95
C TYR A 434 1.97 -51.75 1.81
N LYS A 435 2.70 -52.85 2.07
CA LYS A 435 3.49 -53.55 1.04
C LYS A 435 2.61 -54.07 -0.10
N ARG A 436 1.36 -54.44 0.20
CA ARG A 436 0.37 -54.82 -0.83
C ARG A 436 0.05 -53.71 -1.83
N LEU A 437 0.30 -52.44 -1.51
CA LEU A 437 0.11 -51.31 -2.43
C LEU A 437 1.27 -51.15 -3.42
N GLU A 438 2.41 -51.81 -3.17
CA GLU A 438 3.59 -51.70 -4.01
C GLU A 438 3.49 -52.66 -5.20
N ALA A 439 3.71 -52.14 -6.41
CA ALA A 439 3.70 -52.94 -7.64
C ALA A 439 4.39 -52.21 -8.79
N THR A 440 4.77 -52.96 -9.82
CA THR A 440 5.16 -52.41 -11.11
C THR A 440 4.11 -52.75 -12.16
N ILE A 441 3.66 -51.74 -12.92
CA ILE A 441 2.67 -51.84 -14.01
C ILE A 441 3.18 -51.02 -15.18
N ASP A 442 3.36 -51.62 -16.36
CA ASP A 442 3.76 -50.92 -17.59
C ASP A 442 4.99 -49.98 -17.44
N GLY A 443 5.95 -50.40 -16.62
CA GLY A 443 7.17 -49.65 -16.31
C GLY A 443 6.99 -48.51 -15.31
N TYR A 444 5.79 -48.31 -14.78
CA TYR A 444 5.52 -47.44 -13.62
C TYR A 444 5.69 -48.24 -12.33
N GLU A 445 6.48 -47.70 -11.41
CA GLU A 445 6.70 -48.21 -10.07
C GLU A 445 5.78 -47.48 -9.09
N PHE A 446 4.91 -48.24 -8.42
CA PHE A 446 4.06 -47.81 -7.33
C PHE A 446 4.73 -48.21 -6.04
N SER A 447 5.10 -47.23 -5.21
CA SER A 447 5.83 -47.46 -3.96
C SER A 447 5.24 -46.66 -2.81
N VAL A 448 5.39 -47.16 -1.58
CA VAL A 448 4.95 -46.44 -0.39
C VAL A 448 6.15 -45.73 0.25
N PRO A 449 6.06 -44.41 0.53
CA PRO A 449 7.11 -43.69 1.24
C PRO A 449 7.40 -44.32 2.61
N LYS A 450 8.69 -44.47 2.93
CA LYS A 450 9.14 -45.12 4.17
C LYS A 450 9.21 -44.16 5.37
N GLU A 451 9.26 -42.86 5.10
CA GLU A 451 9.44 -41.85 6.12
C GLU A 451 8.72 -40.54 5.76
N THR A 452 8.33 -39.75 6.75
CA THR A 452 7.57 -38.51 6.53
C THR A 452 8.34 -37.44 5.78
N HIS A 453 9.68 -37.42 5.86
CA HIS A 453 10.50 -36.52 5.06
C HIS A 453 10.39 -36.80 3.56
N ALA A 454 10.20 -38.07 3.16
CA ALA A 454 9.97 -38.41 1.77
C ALA A 454 8.68 -37.74 1.24
N LEU A 455 7.62 -37.63 2.06
CA LEU A 455 6.39 -36.91 1.69
C LEU A 455 6.66 -35.42 1.42
N VAL A 456 7.58 -34.80 2.16
CA VAL A 456 7.98 -33.41 1.91
C VAL A 456 8.71 -33.28 0.57
N ASP A 457 9.60 -34.23 0.25
CA ASP A 457 10.35 -34.23 -1.01
C ASP A 457 9.44 -34.47 -2.22
N ILE A 458 8.50 -35.42 -2.11
CA ILE A 458 7.49 -35.71 -3.13
C ILE A 458 6.60 -34.49 -3.37
N GLY A 459 6.07 -33.88 -2.31
CA GLY A 459 5.20 -32.71 -2.44
C GLY A 459 5.90 -31.49 -3.02
N THR A 460 7.19 -31.34 -2.74
CA THR A 460 8.01 -30.28 -3.34
C THR A 460 8.22 -30.53 -4.83
N LYS A 461 8.58 -31.76 -5.22
CA LYS A 461 8.85 -32.12 -6.62
C LYS A 461 7.61 -32.13 -7.51
N LEU A 462 6.45 -32.53 -6.97
CA LEU A 462 5.17 -32.53 -7.68
C LEU A 462 4.36 -31.24 -7.46
N HIS A 463 4.87 -30.24 -6.74
CA HIS A 463 4.14 -29.01 -6.39
C HIS A 463 2.73 -29.26 -5.83
N ASN A 464 2.60 -30.22 -4.91
CA ASN A 464 1.32 -30.63 -4.32
C ASN A 464 1.36 -30.65 -2.77
N CYS A 465 0.20 -30.92 -2.16
CA CYS A 465 0.01 -30.83 -0.71
C CYS A 465 0.32 -32.12 0.06
N VAL A 466 0.93 -33.15 -0.54
CA VAL A 466 1.09 -34.47 0.11
C VAL A 466 1.82 -34.43 1.47
N ALA A 467 2.68 -33.44 1.70
CA ALA A 467 3.37 -33.26 2.97
C ALA A 467 2.41 -33.01 4.16
N THR A 468 1.22 -32.44 3.94
CA THR A 468 0.25 -32.16 5.01
C THR A 468 -0.41 -33.43 5.56
N TYR A 469 -0.27 -34.55 4.86
CA TYR A 469 -0.84 -35.84 5.25
C TYR A 469 0.06 -36.62 6.22
N ALA A 470 1.25 -36.11 6.58
CA ALA A 470 2.23 -36.81 7.40
C ALA A 470 1.63 -37.43 8.68
N ASP A 471 0.84 -36.67 9.46
CA ASP A 471 0.22 -37.19 10.68
C ASP A 471 -0.86 -38.26 10.41
N ARG A 472 -1.62 -38.11 9.31
CA ARG A 472 -2.63 -39.10 8.90
C ARG A 472 -1.97 -40.40 8.44
N VAL A 473 -0.85 -40.30 7.73
CA VAL A 473 -0.05 -41.45 7.28
C VAL A 473 0.55 -42.21 8.47
N ILE A 474 1.13 -41.50 9.45
CA ILE A 474 1.70 -42.12 10.66
C ILE A 474 0.62 -42.89 11.44
N LYS A 475 -0.58 -42.30 11.55
CA LYS A 475 -1.72 -42.90 12.27
C LYS A 475 -2.40 -44.04 11.51
N GLY A 476 -1.97 -44.34 10.28
CA GLY A 476 -2.63 -45.32 9.42
C GLY A 476 -4.00 -44.92 8.89
N ALA A 477 -4.39 -43.65 9.07
CA ALA A 477 -5.65 -43.12 8.55
C ALA A 477 -5.65 -42.98 7.02
N VAL A 478 -4.46 -42.90 6.41
CA VAL A 478 -4.26 -42.94 4.95
C VAL A 478 -2.94 -43.62 4.61
N ALA A 479 -2.83 -44.15 3.40
CA ALA A 479 -1.59 -44.46 2.74
C ALA A 479 -1.38 -43.47 1.59
N ILE A 480 -0.11 -43.13 1.34
CA ILE A 480 0.31 -42.40 0.16
C ILE A 480 1.09 -43.36 -0.72
N VAL A 481 0.69 -43.48 -1.98
CA VAL A 481 1.39 -44.28 -2.99
C VAL A 481 1.98 -43.33 -4.02
N VAL A 482 3.28 -43.44 -4.24
CA VAL A 482 4.03 -42.62 -5.18
C VAL A 482 4.20 -43.41 -6.45
N VAL A 483 3.98 -42.76 -7.59
CA VAL A 483 4.19 -43.36 -8.90
C VAL A 483 5.43 -42.74 -9.52
N SER A 484 6.40 -43.58 -9.88
CA SER A 484 7.61 -43.19 -10.60
C SER A 484 7.81 -43.99 -11.88
N LYS A 485 8.47 -43.38 -12.86
CA LYS A 485 8.91 -44.05 -14.09
C LYS A 485 10.30 -43.56 -14.43
N ASN A 486 11.22 -44.48 -14.70
CA ASN A 486 12.64 -44.16 -14.98
C ASN A 486 13.27 -43.25 -13.90
N ASN A 487 12.98 -43.51 -12.61
CA ASN A 487 13.41 -42.69 -11.46
C ASN A 487 12.84 -41.26 -11.39
N GLU A 488 11.87 -40.90 -12.25
CA GLU A 488 11.16 -39.63 -12.19
C GLU A 488 9.78 -39.78 -11.56
N LEU A 489 9.39 -38.84 -10.69
CA LEU A 489 8.08 -38.83 -10.05
C LEU A 489 7.02 -38.38 -11.04
N GLN A 490 5.95 -39.15 -11.16
CA GLN A 490 4.87 -38.93 -12.11
C GLN A 490 3.56 -38.53 -11.41
N ALA A 491 3.23 -39.20 -10.30
CA ALA A 491 1.99 -38.95 -9.56
C ALA A 491 2.08 -39.33 -8.08
N CYS A 492 1.06 -38.93 -7.34
CA CYS A 492 0.82 -39.27 -5.94
C CYS A 492 -0.65 -39.65 -5.73
N ILE A 493 -0.90 -40.76 -5.02
CA ILE A 493 -2.22 -41.34 -4.84
C ILE A 493 -2.50 -41.48 -3.34
N GLU A 494 -3.60 -40.91 -2.86
CA GLU A 494 -4.08 -41.11 -1.49
C GLU A 494 -5.03 -42.31 -1.46
N VAL A 495 -4.73 -43.25 -0.57
CA VAL A 495 -5.53 -44.45 -0.33
C VAL A 495 -6.02 -44.44 1.12
N THR A 496 -7.28 -44.78 1.33
CA THR A 496 -7.94 -44.77 2.63
C THR A 496 -8.34 -46.19 3.03
N PRO A 497 -8.21 -46.53 4.33
CA PRO A 497 -8.69 -47.79 4.85
C PRO A 497 -10.22 -47.78 4.98
N ARG A 498 -10.81 -48.97 5.13
CA ARG A 498 -12.21 -49.10 5.55
C ARG A 498 -12.35 -48.62 7.00
N ASP A 499 -13.57 -48.32 7.46
CA ASP A 499 -13.85 -47.88 8.83
C ASP A 499 -13.34 -48.85 9.92
N ASP A 500 -13.08 -50.11 9.56
CA ASP A 500 -12.47 -51.13 10.44
C ASP A 500 -10.94 -51.00 10.61
N GLY A 501 -10.27 -50.19 9.79
CA GLY A 501 -8.82 -49.96 9.83
C GLY A 501 -7.96 -51.14 9.36
N LEU A 502 -8.55 -52.23 8.85
CA LEU A 502 -7.85 -53.50 8.62
C LEU A 502 -7.31 -53.67 7.19
N SER A 503 -7.73 -52.85 6.24
CA SER A 503 -7.23 -52.87 4.86
C SER A 503 -7.45 -51.53 4.16
N PHE A 504 -6.49 -51.11 3.32
CA PHE A 504 -6.70 -50.06 2.34
C PHE A 504 -7.65 -50.57 1.27
N VAL A 505 -8.77 -49.88 1.10
CA VAL A 505 -9.82 -50.32 0.19
C VAL A 505 -10.24 -49.23 -0.79
N GLN A 506 -9.87 -47.97 -0.55
CA GLN A 506 -10.41 -46.88 -1.37
C GLN A 506 -9.36 -45.86 -1.82
N ILE A 507 -9.31 -45.61 -3.14
CA ILE A 507 -8.59 -44.45 -3.67
C ILE A 507 -9.41 -43.19 -3.38
N HIS A 508 -8.82 -42.26 -2.64
CA HIS A 508 -9.44 -40.99 -2.27
C HIS A 508 -9.14 -39.90 -3.31
N GLN A 509 -7.90 -39.82 -3.80
CA GLN A 509 -7.47 -38.91 -4.86
C GLN A 509 -6.22 -39.42 -5.57
N ALA A 510 -6.01 -38.99 -6.81
CA ALA A 510 -4.84 -39.34 -7.62
C ALA A 510 -4.38 -38.13 -8.44
N LYS A 511 -3.21 -37.58 -8.10
CA LYS A 511 -2.75 -36.28 -8.60
C LYS A 511 -1.39 -36.37 -9.30
N LEU A 512 -1.27 -35.72 -10.45
CA LEU A 512 -0.03 -35.39 -11.14
C LEU A 512 0.64 -34.19 -10.47
N SER A 513 1.65 -33.62 -11.14
CA SER A 513 2.24 -32.33 -10.77
C SER A 513 1.18 -31.22 -10.71
N CYS A 514 1.36 -30.25 -9.82
CA CYS A 514 0.46 -29.10 -9.62
C CYS A 514 -1.01 -29.46 -9.31
N ASN A 515 -1.27 -30.64 -8.74
CA ASN A 515 -2.62 -31.17 -8.42
C ASN A 515 -3.52 -31.43 -9.64
N HIS A 516 -2.94 -31.57 -10.84
CA HIS A 516 -3.68 -32.02 -12.01
C HIS A 516 -4.20 -33.46 -11.81
N PRO A 517 -5.41 -33.79 -12.27
CA PRO A 517 -5.95 -35.14 -12.15
C PRO A 517 -5.22 -36.12 -13.07
N VAL A 518 -4.97 -37.35 -12.60
CA VAL A 518 -4.26 -38.39 -13.37
C VAL A 518 -4.90 -38.69 -14.73
N ARG A 519 -6.22 -38.53 -14.88
CA ARG A 519 -6.94 -38.72 -16.15
C ARG A 519 -6.42 -37.87 -17.31
N GLU A 520 -5.69 -36.78 -17.03
CA GLU A 520 -5.08 -35.93 -18.07
C GLU A 520 -3.87 -36.61 -18.74
N ASP A 521 -3.29 -37.65 -18.13
CA ASP A 521 -2.31 -38.54 -18.76
C ASP A 521 -2.96 -39.91 -19.01
N PRO A 522 -3.44 -40.21 -20.24
CA PRO A 522 -4.14 -41.46 -20.54
C PRO A 522 -3.31 -42.72 -20.27
N VAL A 523 -1.99 -42.65 -20.45
CA VAL A 523 -1.09 -43.80 -20.29
C VAL A 523 -0.91 -44.11 -18.81
N LEU A 524 -0.61 -43.09 -18.01
CA LEU A 524 -0.51 -43.24 -16.57
C LEU A 524 -1.85 -43.57 -15.93
N ASN A 525 -2.94 -42.98 -16.39
CA ASN A 525 -4.29 -43.29 -15.95
C ASN A 525 -4.64 -44.77 -16.14
N LYS A 526 -4.28 -45.36 -17.29
CA LYS A 526 -4.42 -46.81 -17.52
C LYS A 526 -3.60 -47.61 -16.50
N ALA A 527 -2.33 -47.26 -16.28
CA ALA A 527 -1.49 -47.95 -15.31
C ALA A 527 -2.03 -47.84 -13.87
N VAL A 528 -2.61 -46.70 -13.48
CA VAL A 528 -3.27 -46.52 -12.17
C VAL A 528 -4.50 -47.40 -12.03
N ILE A 529 -5.29 -47.56 -13.09
CA ILE A 529 -6.46 -48.44 -13.10
C ILE A 529 -6.06 -49.90 -12.90
N GLU A 530 -5.07 -50.37 -13.67
CA GLU A 530 -4.56 -51.74 -13.58
C GLU A 530 -3.87 -52.02 -12.23
N TRP A 531 -3.14 -51.04 -11.71
CA TRP A 531 -2.60 -51.09 -10.35
C TRP A 531 -3.71 -51.26 -9.32
N ALA A 532 -4.74 -50.42 -9.37
CA ALA A 532 -5.87 -50.47 -8.43
C ALA A 532 -6.58 -51.83 -8.45
N ASP A 533 -6.81 -52.39 -9.64
CA ASP A 533 -7.40 -53.73 -9.80
C ASP A 533 -6.51 -54.82 -9.21
N LYS A 534 -5.20 -54.77 -9.49
CA LYS A 534 -4.21 -55.72 -8.96
C LYS A 534 -4.16 -55.72 -7.44
N VAL A 535 -4.18 -54.55 -6.82
CA VAL A 535 -4.10 -54.41 -5.36
C VAL A 535 -5.47 -54.51 -4.66
N LYS A 536 -6.55 -54.69 -5.44
CA LYS A 536 -7.95 -54.84 -5.02
C LYS A 536 -8.49 -53.60 -4.29
N LEU A 537 -8.20 -52.42 -4.81
CA LEU A 537 -8.77 -51.16 -4.33
C LEU A 537 -10.07 -50.84 -5.07
N ASN A 538 -11.10 -50.48 -4.31
CA ASN A 538 -12.27 -49.81 -4.85
C ASN A 538 -11.88 -48.37 -5.16
N ALA A 539 -11.88 -47.97 -6.43
CA ALA A 539 -11.97 -46.55 -6.71
C ALA A 539 -13.36 -46.04 -6.23
N PHE A 540 -13.58 -44.74 -6.16
CA PHE A 540 -14.92 -44.12 -6.07
C PHE A 540 -15.49 -43.84 -4.67
N LYS A 541 -14.95 -42.77 -4.05
CA LYS A 541 -15.80 -41.75 -3.39
C LYS A 541 -15.72 -40.38 -4.09
N TYR A 542 -14.64 -40.12 -4.85
CA TYR A 542 -14.41 -38.87 -5.58
C TYR A 542 -13.92 -39.16 -7.01
N ASN A 543 -14.84 -39.22 -7.98
CA ASN A 543 -14.61 -39.74 -9.34
C ASN A 543 -14.07 -38.70 -10.35
N TYR A 544 -13.30 -37.70 -9.89
CA TYR A 544 -12.81 -36.63 -10.77
C TYR A 544 -11.40 -36.90 -11.32
N ASP A 545 -10.60 -37.71 -10.63
CA ASP A 545 -9.15 -37.79 -10.86
C ASP A 545 -8.71 -38.88 -11.85
N ILE A 546 -9.53 -39.91 -12.07
CA ILE A 546 -9.20 -41.10 -12.87
C ILE A 546 -10.35 -41.35 -13.85
N ALA A 547 -10.06 -41.66 -15.11
CA ALA A 547 -11.07 -41.95 -16.13
C ALA A 547 -11.01 -43.42 -16.58
N ARG A 548 -12.04 -44.24 -16.27
CA ARG A 548 -12.21 -45.56 -16.89
C ARG A 548 -12.99 -45.40 -18.19
N LEU A 549 -12.43 -45.90 -19.31
CA LEU A 549 -13.16 -46.03 -20.57
C LEU A 549 -14.45 -46.84 -20.32
N GLY A 550 -15.61 -46.20 -20.50
CA GLY A 550 -16.93 -46.84 -20.40
C GLY A 550 -17.88 -46.35 -19.29
N GLY A 551 -17.49 -45.38 -18.45
CA GLY A 551 -18.40 -44.76 -17.48
C GLY A 551 -18.71 -43.32 -17.84
N THR A 552 -19.94 -43.02 -18.25
CA THR A 552 -20.45 -41.65 -18.35
C THR A 552 -20.30 -40.94 -17.01
N ALA A 553 -19.74 -39.72 -17.04
CA ALA A 553 -19.79 -38.81 -15.90
C ALA A 553 -21.25 -38.58 -15.52
N ILE A 554 -21.59 -38.78 -14.25
CA ILE A 554 -22.77 -38.21 -13.60
C ILE A 554 -22.26 -37.18 -12.61
#